data_AF-W4M168-F1
#
_entry.id   AF-W4M168-F1
#
_cell.length_a   1.000
_cell.length_b   1.000
_cell.length_c   1.000
_cell.angle_alpha   90.00
_cell.angle_beta   90.00
_cell.angle_gamma   90.00
#
_symmetry.space_group_name_H-M   'P 1'
#
loop_
_entity.id
_entity.type
_entity.pdbx_description
1 polymer ?
#
loop_
_entity_poly.entity_id
_entity_poly.type
_entity_poly.pdbx_seq_one_letter_code
_entity_poly.pdbx_strand_id
1 'polypeptide(L)'
;MIVAKKIEAIYEGGAFYPIDPVDLAEHQRVILIVNESAGSKHNGKQNGQSADAAPEPEKHVWEIADELLADIPEETLNALPSDGAAQLDHYLYGTPKRST
;
A
#
# COMPACT_ATOMS: atom_id res chain seq x y z
N MET A 1 -33.87 -4.31 -9.76
CA MET A 1 -33.89 -2.92 -10.23
C MET A 1 -32.69 -2.23 -9.61
N ILE A 2 -31.71 -1.80 -10.42
CA ILE A 2 -30.56 -1.06 -9.89
C ILE A 2 -31.03 0.39 -9.69
N VAL A 3 -30.91 0.90 -8.47
CA VAL A 3 -31.19 2.31 -8.16
C VAL A 3 -29.86 3.04 -8.14
N ALA A 4 -29.66 3.97 -9.08
CA ALA A 4 -28.46 4.80 -9.10
C ALA A 4 -28.64 6.00 -8.18
N LYS A 5 -27.74 6.16 -7.21
CA LYS A 5 -27.66 7.35 -6.35
C LYS A 5 -26.31 8.02 -6.58
N LYS A 6 -26.31 9.34 -6.83
CA LYS A 6 -25.08 10.13 -6.92
C LYS A 6 -24.54 10.30 -5.49
N ILE A 7 -23.27 9.96 -5.29
CA ILE A 7 -22.55 10.17 -4.04
C ILE A 7 -21.35 11.05 -4.34
N GLU A 8 -21.22 12.15 -3.61
CA GLU A 8 -20.05 13.03 -3.69
C GLU A 8 -19.06 12.59 -2.61
N ALA A 9 -17.78 12.46 -2.99
CA ALA A 9 -16.75 11.94 -2.11
C ALA A 9 -15.40 12.62 -2.38
N ILE A 10 -14.57 12.67 -1.34
CA ILE A 10 -13.17 13.11 -1.42
C ILE A 10 -12.29 11.86 -1.46
N TYR A 11 -11.29 11.86 -2.33
CA TYR A 11 -10.26 10.83 -2.35
C TYR A 11 -9.05 11.31 -1.54
N GLU A 12 -8.77 10.66 -0.42
CA GLU A 12 -7.66 11.00 0.48
C GLU A 12 -7.03 9.71 1.03
N GLY A 13 -5.69 9.63 1.06
CA GLY A 13 -5.00 8.48 1.64
C GLY A 13 -5.34 7.11 1.03
N GLY A 14 -5.78 7.05 -0.22
CA GLY A 14 -6.14 5.79 -0.89
C GLY A 14 -7.59 5.34 -0.71
N ALA A 15 -8.44 6.14 -0.04
CA ALA A 15 -9.84 5.82 0.21
C ALA A 15 -10.79 6.93 -0.26
N PHE A 16 -12.00 6.56 -0.66
CA PHE A 16 -13.09 7.50 -0.95
C PHE A 16 -13.92 7.76 0.31
N TYR A 17 -13.95 9.00 0.76
CA TYR A 17 -14.76 9.46 1.89
C TYR A 17 -15.99 10.21 1.39
N PRO A 18 -17.21 9.71 1.59
CA PRO A 18 -18.41 10.43 1.18
C PRO A 18 -18.56 11.74 1.98
N ILE A 19 -18.96 12.81 1.30
CA ILE A 19 -19.19 14.13 1.93
C ILE A 19 -20.42 14.08 2.84
N ASP A 20 -21.47 13.41 2.37
CA ASP A 20 -22.70 13.20 3.12
C ASP A 20 -22.83 11.73 3.55
N PRO A 21 -23.47 11.44 4.70
CA PRO A 21 -23.79 10.08 5.10
C PRO A 21 -24.57 9.32 4.01
N VAL A 22 -24.10 8.11 3.70
CA VAL A 22 -24.75 7.25 2.71
C VAL A 22 -25.45 6.11 3.43
N ASP A 23 -26.72 5.91 3.11
CA ASP A 23 -27.52 4.77 3.58
C ASP A 23 -27.18 3.53 2.74
N LEU A 24 -26.15 2.80 3.15
CA LEU A 24 -25.72 1.53 2.56
C LEU A 24 -25.61 0.49 3.67
N ALA A 25 -25.97 -0.75 3.36
CA ALA A 25 -25.71 -1.87 4.26
C ALA A 25 -24.20 -2.12 4.39
N GLU A 26 -23.78 -2.66 5.53
CA GLU A 26 -22.41 -3.11 5.72
C GLU A 26 -22.06 -4.18 4.67
N HIS A 27 -20.84 -4.12 4.11
CA HIS A 27 -20.37 -4.99 3.02
C HIS A 27 -21.16 -4.91 1.70
N GLN A 28 -22.02 -3.90 1.52
CA GLN A 28 -22.74 -3.70 0.26
C GLN A 28 -21.75 -3.37 -0.87
N ARG A 29 -21.69 -4.22 -1.90
CA ARG A 29 -20.93 -3.94 -3.12
C ARG A 29 -21.57 -2.77 -3.87
N VAL A 30 -20.75 -1.79 -4.25
CA VAL A 30 -21.12 -0.64 -5.09
C VAL A 30 -20.16 -0.52 -6.28
N ILE A 31 -20.59 0.18 -7.33
CA ILE A 31 -19.76 0.51 -8.49
C ILE A 31 -19.53 2.02 -8.47
N LEU A 32 -18.27 2.44 -8.52
CA LEU A 32 -17.87 3.84 -8.61
C LEU A 32 -17.62 4.20 -10.08
N ILE A 33 -18.18 5.31 -10.52
CA ILE A 33 -17.91 5.90 -11.84
C ILE A 33 -17.09 7.17 -11.58
N VAL A 34 -15.81 7.13 -11.94
CA VAL A 34 -14.89 8.26 -11.80
C VAL A 34 -14.73 8.91 -13.17
N ASN A 35 -15.07 10.19 -13.26
CA ASN A 35 -14.86 10.98 -14.46
C ASN A 35 -13.53 11.72 -14.33
N GLU A 36 -12.51 11.30 -15.06
CA GLU A 36 -11.24 12.01 -15.12
C GLU A 36 -11.43 13.30 -15.93
N SER A 37 -11.42 14.43 -15.22
CA SER A 37 -11.26 15.73 -15.86
C SER A 37 -9.79 15.90 -16.18
N ALA A 38 -9.47 16.23 -17.44
CA ALA A 38 -8.11 16.25 -18.02
C ALA A 38 -7.07 17.21 -17.37
N GLY A 39 -7.29 17.66 -16.12
CA GLY A 39 -6.41 18.56 -15.38
C GLY A 39 -5.99 18.08 -13.98
N SER A 40 -6.46 16.93 -13.49
CA SER A 40 -6.12 16.47 -12.14
C SER A 40 -4.97 15.46 -12.15
N LYS A 41 -3.73 15.95 -12.32
CA LYS A 41 -2.54 15.15 -12.04
C LYS A 41 -2.45 14.94 -10.52
N HIS A 42 -2.73 13.73 -10.04
CA HIS A 42 -2.41 13.35 -8.67
C HIS A 42 -0.88 13.40 -8.49
N ASN A 43 -0.41 14.38 -7.72
CA ASN A 43 0.98 14.51 -7.33
C ASN A 43 1.24 13.65 -6.09
N GLY A 44 1.48 12.35 -6.28
CA GLY A 44 2.10 11.51 -5.28
C GLY A 44 3.63 11.57 -5.40
N LYS A 45 4.26 12.59 -4.81
CA LYS A 45 5.69 12.52 -4.43
C LYS A 45 5.70 12.10 -2.95
N GLN A 46 6.61 11.27 -2.43
CA GLN A 46 8.06 11.40 -2.53
C GLN A 46 8.74 10.04 -2.29
N ASN A 47 9.66 9.64 -3.16
CA ASN A 47 11.04 9.43 -2.75
C ASN A 47 11.96 9.66 -3.95
N GLY A 48 13.01 10.45 -3.73
CA GLY A 48 13.78 11.05 -4.80
C GLY A 48 14.59 10.04 -5.60
N GLN A 49 14.47 10.10 -6.93
CA GLN A 49 15.60 10.10 -7.85
C GLN A 49 15.12 10.50 -9.26
N SER A 50 15.74 11.60 -9.73
CA SER A 50 15.99 12.05 -11.10
C SER A 50 14.88 11.94 -12.16
N ALA A 51 14.55 13.11 -12.70
CA ALA A 51 13.61 13.35 -13.78
C ALA A 51 14.05 12.71 -15.12
N ASP A 52 13.03 12.38 -15.92
CA ASP A 52 13.05 12.02 -17.34
C ASP A 52 13.04 10.51 -17.67
N ALA A 53 11.92 9.84 -17.39
CA ALA A 53 11.51 8.60 -18.06
C ALA A 53 9.98 8.46 -17.99
N ALA A 54 9.38 7.80 -18.99
CA ALA A 54 7.95 7.51 -19.11
C ALA A 54 7.37 6.82 -17.86
N PRO A 55 6.04 6.84 -17.60
CA PRO A 55 5.46 6.15 -16.46
C PRO A 55 5.70 4.63 -16.61
N GLU A 56 6.69 4.13 -15.88
CA GLU A 56 6.90 2.70 -15.67
C GLU A 56 5.65 2.13 -14.96
N PRO A 57 5.22 0.90 -15.30
CA PRO A 57 4.09 0.25 -14.64
C PRO A 57 4.30 0.25 -13.12
N GLU A 58 3.28 0.66 -12.37
CA GLU A 58 3.32 0.70 -10.91
C GLU A 58 3.55 -0.73 -10.37
N LYS A 59 4.77 -0.99 -9.90
CA LYS A 59 5.14 -2.27 -9.31
C LYS A 59 4.37 -2.49 -8.01
N HIS A 60 3.97 -3.73 -7.77
CA HIS A 60 3.41 -4.09 -6.48
C HIS A 60 4.49 -4.08 -5.38
N VAL A 61 4.09 -3.87 -4.13
CA VAL A 61 5.02 -3.81 -2.98
C VAL A 61 5.89 -5.07 -2.87
N TRP A 62 5.37 -6.23 -3.26
CA TRP A 62 6.10 -7.51 -3.28
C TRP A 62 7.18 -7.56 -4.36
N GLU A 63 6.94 -6.98 -5.53
CA GLU A 63 7.95 -6.91 -6.60
C GLU A 63 9.10 -6.01 -6.18
N ILE A 64 8.80 -4.90 -5.49
CA ILE A 64 9.83 -4.03 -4.90
C ILE A 64 10.63 -4.79 -3.84
N ALA A 65 9.97 -5.59 -3.00
CA ALA A 65 10.65 -6.39 -1.98
C ALA A 65 11.57 -7.46 -2.59
N ASP A 66 11.12 -8.15 -3.64
CA ASP A 66 11.92 -9.14 -4.37
C ASP A 66 13.14 -8.49 -5.04
N GLU A 67 12.97 -7.31 -5.65
CA GLU A 67 14.08 -6.54 -6.23
C GLU A 67 15.13 -6.16 -5.18
N LEU A 68 14.69 -5.71 -4.00
CA LEU A 68 15.60 -5.37 -2.90
C LEU A 68 16.29 -6.60 -2.32
N LEU A 69 15.61 -7.74 -2.24
CA LEU A 69 16.19 -9.00 -1.75
C LEU A 69 17.26 -9.55 -2.71
N ALA A 70 17.09 -9.35 -4.02
CA ALA A 70 18.04 -9.83 -5.02
C ALA A 70 19.44 -9.21 -4.88
N ASP A 71 19.54 -8.02 -4.30
CA ASP A 71 20.81 -7.33 -4.06
C ASP A 71 21.53 -7.79 -2.77
N ILE A 72 20.91 -8.65 -1.95
CA ILE A 72 21.48 -9.12 -0.69
C ILE A 72 22.31 -10.39 -0.92
N PRO A 73 23.59 -10.44 -0.49
CA PRO A 73 24.41 -11.65 -0.59
C PRO A 73 23.84 -12.83 0.21
N GLU A 74 23.97 -14.06 -0.33
CA GLU A 74 23.48 -15.28 0.34
C GLU A 74 24.07 -15.48 1.74
N GLU A 75 25.34 -15.11 1.96
CA GLU A 75 25.96 -15.19 3.29
C GLU A 75 25.19 -14.36 4.33
N THR A 76 24.78 -13.15 3.96
CA THR A 76 23.99 -12.25 4.83
C THR A 76 22.60 -12.83 5.08
N LEU A 77 21.95 -13.38 4.04
CA LEU A 77 20.65 -14.03 4.19
C LEU A 77 20.72 -15.24 5.13
N ASN A 78 21.78 -16.04 5.02
CA ASN A 78 22.01 -17.20 5.87
C ASN A 78 22.34 -16.82 7.33
N ALA A 79 22.82 -15.60 7.57
CA ALA A 79 23.06 -15.08 8.92
C ALA A 79 21.79 -14.56 9.61
N LEU A 80 20.65 -14.47 8.90
CA LEU A 80 19.41 -13.96 9.46
C LEU A 80 18.80 -14.93 10.50
N PRO A 81 18.08 -14.39 11.49
CA PRO A 81 17.29 -15.19 12.40
C PRO A 81 16.25 -16.06 11.70
N SER A 82 16.16 -17.34 12.09
CA SER A 82 15.17 -18.28 11.55
C SER A 82 13.72 -17.93 11.89
N ASP A 83 13.50 -17.12 12.93
CA ASP A 83 12.21 -16.61 13.37
C ASP A 83 11.86 -15.23 12.77
N GLY A 84 12.74 -14.68 11.92
CA GLY A 84 12.53 -13.40 11.24
C GLY A 84 12.10 -12.28 12.20
N ALA A 85 11.04 -11.57 11.83
CA ALA A 85 10.50 -10.45 12.62
C ALA A 85 9.62 -10.88 13.80
N ALA A 86 9.49 -12.18 14.11
CA ALA A 86 8.59 -12.63 15.16
C ALA A 86 9.10 -12.32 16.59
N GLN A 87 10.40 -12.07 16.78
CA GLN A 87 11.01 -11.84 18.10
C GLN A 87 11.72 -10.47 18.19
N LEU A 88 11.15 -9.40 17.63
CA LEU A 88 11.79 -8.07 17.61
C LEU A 88 12.28 -7.60 18.99
N ASP A 89 11.51 -7.81 20.05
CA ASP A 89 11.90 -7.39 21.41
C ASP A 89 13.20 -8.07 21.89
N HIS A 90 13.43 -9.32 21.48
CA HIS A 90 14.67 -10.04 21.78
C HIS A 90 15.87 -9.38 21.09
N TYR A 91 15.72 -9.00 19.82
CA TYR A 91 16.81 -8.41 19.04
C TYR A 91 17.05 -6.93 19.34
N LEU A 92 16.01 -6.19 19.71
CA LEU A 92 16.11 -4.76 20.02
C LEU A 92 16.45 -4.49 21.49
N TYR A 93 15.90 -5.28 22.41
CA TYR A 93 15.99 -5.03 23.85
C TYR A 93 16.65 -6.16 24.65
N GLY A 94 17.02 -7.28 24.02
CA GLY A 94 17.63 -8.42 24.70
C GLY A 94 16.67 -9.22 25.59
N THR A 95 15.35 -9.05 25.43
CA THR A 95 14.38 -9.83 26.20
C THR A 95 14.47 -11.32 25.85
N PRO A 96 14.12 -12.25 26.76
CA PRO A 96 14.08 -13.67 26.43
C PRO A 96 13.18 -13.96 25.21
N LYS A 97 13.57 -14.93 24.37
CA LYS A 97 12.72 -15.36 23.23
C LYS A 97 11.41 -15.92 23.75
N ARG A 98 10.30 -15.53 23.11
CA ARG A 98 8.97 -16.08 23.40
C ARG A 98 8.91 -17.51 22.90
N SER A 99 8.35 -18.42 23.69
CA SER A 99 8.05 -19.78 23.23
C SER A 99 6.91 -19.74 22.22
N THR A 100 7.14 -20.32 21.04
CA THR A 100 6.14 -20.51 19.98
C THR A 100 5.44 -21.86 20.15
#